data_AF-A0A952P367-F1
#
_entry.id   AF-A0A952P367-F1
#
_cell.length_a   1.000
_cell.length_b   1.000
_cell.length_c   1.000
_cell.angle_alpha   90.00
_cell.angle_beta   90.00
_cell.angle_gamma   90.00
#
_symmetry.space_group_name_H-M   'P 1'
#
loop_
_entity.id
_entity.type
_entity.pdbx_description
1 polymer ?
#
loop_
_entity_poly.entity_id
_entity_poly.type
_entity_poly.pdbx_seq_one_letter_code
_entity_poly.pdbx_strand_id
1 'polypeptide(L)'
;MKSFSVLLLSLALGTSSTAMANEVLSMKDWTSRLDAAFKAGKAAEISKQLDLGRLENNVLAVRNVKERQLMIRARSAYKAGKLDQAIKLYNQVPKGSDSWLEAVEEKGWAYLLKNDTEKALAQTKTLLAPTFLPVVGSEPFLLQTLSQLKVCDYKEILETNKSFKETQRARLVAVQDLADKGTSESLNKAISKVDQFPMAFSEVGEESKTLPRLFHRDREAQKLILRMKLAEAGVPVLKQALEGGTKFRSLATKSIARLEANAAAARKALPARMKTLAQAEVDDSFRVIQKLNLIEVETIQRVHTDQQLDKNSYSKGKFAVAASDQMVFPDDGHPWIDELDKYQVQVNACPSNVRRKM
;
A
#
# COMPACT_ATOMS: atom_id res chain seq x y z
N MET A 1 -21.98 -47.31 41.46
CA MET A 1 -20.53 -47.25 41.77
C MET A 1 -19.78 -48.25 40.90
N LYS A 2 -19.24 -47.81 39.76
CA LYS A 2 -18.28 -48.58 38.95
C LYS A 2 -17.32 -47.60 38.26
N SER A 3 -16.03 -47.91 38.37
CA SER A 3 -14.84 -47.20 37.91
C SER A 3 -14.94 -46.54 36.54
N PHE A 4 -14.48 -45.30 36.46
CA PHE A 4 -13.96 -44.72 35.21
C PHE A 4 -12.44 -44.70 35.29
N SER A 5 -11.83 -45.60 34.51
CA SER A 5 -10.38 -45.69 34.32
C SER A 5 -9.88 -44.52 33.48
N VAL A 6 -8.81 -43.92 33.98
CA VAL A 6 -7.93 -42.98 33.27
C VAL A 6 -7.31 -43.69 32.07
N LEU A 7 -7.45 -43.11 30.89
CA LEU A 7 -6.67 -43.48 29.71
C LEU A 7 -5.91 -42.26 29.23
N LEU A 8 -4.61 -42.27 29.51
CA LEU A 8 -3.62 -41.42 28.87
C LEU A 8 -3.65 -41.69 27.36
N LEU A 9 -3.77 -40.63 26.55
CA LEU A 9 -3.42 -40.70 25.14
C LEU A 9 -2.22 -39.80 24.86
N SER A 10 -1.15 -40.48 24.52
CA SER A 10 0.19 -40.02 24.20
C SER A 10 0.24 -39.16 22.93
N LEU A 11 1.29 -38.34 22.87
CA LEU A 11 1.80 -37.64 21.69
C LEU A 11 1.62 -38.40 20.37
N ALA A 12 1.03 -37.72 19.39
CA ALA A 12 1.38 -37.90 17.98
C ALA A 12 2.03 -36.61 17.47
N LEU A 13 3.36 -36.61 17.46
CA LEU A 13 4.19 -35.71 16.66
C LEU A 13 3.87 -35.95 15.18
N GLY A 14 2.96 -35.15 14.64
CA GLY A 14 2.71 -35.07 13.20
C GLY A 14 3.77 -34.21 12.54
N THR A 15 4.81 -34.84 12.01
CA THR A 15 5.70 -34.24 11.01
C THR A 15 4.98 -34.12 9.67
N SER A 16 5.39 -33.12 8.89
CA SER A 16 5.09 -32.92 7.46
C SER A 16 3.67 -32.46 7.08
N SER A 17 3.46 -31.15 7.19
CA SER A 17 2.82 -30.38 6.14
C SER A 17 3.58 -29.08 5.97
N THR A 18 4.38 -28.97 4.90
CA THR A 18 4.98 -27.72 4.44
C THR A 18 3.87 -26.80 3.93
N ALA A 19 3.16 -26.18 4.86
CA ALA A 19 2.42 -24.96 4.57
C ALA A 19 3.47 -23.85 4.50
N MET A 20 3.73 -23.35 3.29
CA MET A 20 4.45 -22.09 3.07
C MET A 20 3.57 -20.94 3.58
N ALA A 21 3.34 -20.88 4.89
CA ALA A 21 3.02 -19.63 5.54
C ALA A 21 4.28 -18.77 5.37
N ASN A 22 4.14 -17.64 4.68
CA ASN A 22 5.20 -16.63 4.59
C ASN A 22 5.64 -16.29 6.01
N GLU A 23 6.74 -16.89 6.49
CA GLU A 23 7.26 -16.64 7.83
C GLU A 23 7.71 -15.19 7.89
N VAL A 24 6.90 -14.35 8.53
CA VAL A 24 7.31 -13.01 8.92
C VAL A 24 8.51 -13.16 9.85
N LEU A 25 9.64 -12.57 9.47
CA LEU A 25 10.82 -12.53 10.33
C LEU A 25 10.69 -11.36 11.30
N SER A 26 10.45 -11.66 12.57
CA SER A 26 10.70 -10.69 13.66
C SER A 26 12.18 -10.70 14.06
N MET A 27 12.78 -9.53 14.29
CA MET A 27 14.16 -9.46 14.79
C MET A 27 14.29 -10.08 16.18
N LYS A 28 13.25 -10.00 17.02
CA LYS A 28 13.23 -10.64 18.34
C LYS A 28 13.29 -12.17 18.23
N ASP A 29 12.49 -12.76 17.35
CA ASP A 29 12.49 -14.22 17.15
C ASP A 29 13.77 -14.70 16.47
N TRP A 30 14.31 -13.90 15.55
CA TRP A 30 15.60 -14.19 14.94
C TRP A 30 16.75 -14.17 15.95
N THR A 31 16.85 -13.12 16.77
CA THR A 31 17.91 -13.01 17.79
C THR A 31 17.81 -14.10 18.86
N SER A 32 16.59 -14.45 19.29
CA SER A 32 16.37 -15.57 20.22
C SER A 32 16.84 -16.91 19.64
N ARG A 33 16.51 -17.19 18.37
CA ARG A 33 16.99 -18.41 17.68
C ARG A 33 18.51 -18.41 17.51
N LEU A 34 19.12 -17.26 17.24
CA LEU A 34 20.56 -17.12 17.11
C LEU A 34 21.27 -17.40 18.45
N ASP A 35 20.83 -16.77 19.53
CA ASP A 35 21.36 -16.96 20.89
C ASP A 35 21.24 -18.44 21.34
N ALA A 36 20.05 -19.04 21.13
CA ALA A 36 19.82 -20.44 21.43
C ALA A 36 20.77 -21.38 20.65
N ALA A 37 21.06 -21.08 19.38
CA ALA A 37 21.97 -21.87 18.56
C ALA A 37 23.43 -21.81 19.06
N PHE A 38 23.86 -20.64 19.55
CA PHE A 38 25.17 -20.47 20.19
C PHE A 38 25.25 -21.24 21.51
N LYS A 39 24.24 -21.13 22.38
CA LYS A 39 24.16 -21.86 23.64
C LYS A 39 24.13 -23.38 23.43
N ALA A 40 23.40 -23.85 22.44
CA ALA A 40 23.31 -25.26 22.08
C ALA A 40 24.55 -25.80 21.34
N GLY A 41 25.48 -24.94 20.95
CA GLY A 41 26.71 -25.37 20.27
C GLY A 41 26.48 -25.90 18.84
N LYS A 42 25.40 -25.51 18.16
CA LYS A 42 24.96 -26.06 16.87
C LYS A 42 25.44 -25.21 15.69
N ALA A 43 26.61 -25.54 15.15
CA ALA A 43 27.25 -24.78 14.07
C ALA A 43 26.36 -24.57 12.83
N ALA A 44 25.65 -25.62 12.38
CA ALA A 44 24.80 -25.56 11.20
C ALA A 44 23.62 -24.58 11.38
N GLU A 45 23.03 -24.52 12.58
CA GLU A 45 21.95 -23.58 12.89
C GLU A 45 22.49 -22.14 12.96
N ILE A 46 23.67 -21.92 13.54
CA ILE A 46 24.33 -20.60 13.59
C ILE A 46 24.60 -20.09 12.16
N SER A 47 25.24 -20.92 11.31
CA SER A 47 25.52 -20.55 9.92
C SER A 47 24.24 -20.26 9.14
N LYS A 48 23.17 -21.03 9.36
CA LYS A 48 21.86 -20.82 8.74
C LYS A 48 21.23 -19.48 9.14
N GLN A 49 21.35 -19.07 10.40
CA GLN A 49 20.81 -17.79 10.90
C GLN A 49 21.65 -16.58 10.47
N LEU A 50 22.91 -16.77 10.07
CA LEU A 50 23.83 -15.70 9.66
C LEU A 50 24.05 -15.63 8.14
N ASP A 51 23.44 -16.55 7.38
CA ASP A 51 23.44 -16.51 5.93
C ASP A 51 22.49 -15.41 5.42
N LEU A 52 23.08 -14.24 5.16
CA LEU A 52 22.36 -13.08 4.65
C LEU A 52 21.65 -13.35 3.32
N GLY A 53 22.26 -14.12 2.41
CA GLY A 53 21.65 -14.37 1.10
C GLY A 53 20.36 -15.20 1.24
N ARG A 54 20.42 -16.21 2.11
CA ARG A 54 19.25 -17.01 2.48
C ARG A 54 18.18 -16.17 3.17
N LEU A 55 18.56 -15.33 4.15
CA LEU A 55 17.62 -14.44 4.84
C LEU A 55 16.94 -13.49 3.86
N GLU A 56 17.71 -12.78 3.03
CA GLU A 56 17.15 -11.86 2.04
C GLU A 56 16.18 -12.55 1.07
N ASN A 57 16.50 -13.77 0.60
CA ASN A 57 15.65 -14.47 -0.36
C ASN A 57 14.37 -15.04 0.26
N ASN A 58 14.45 -15.56 1.49
CA ASN A 58 13.31 -16.19 2.14
C ASN A 58 12.40 -15.17 2.81
N VAL A 59 12.98 -14.16 3.45
CA VAL A 59 12.25 -13.18 4.26
C VAL A 59 11.65 -12.10 3.38
N LEU A 60 12.35 -11.65 2.34
CA LEU A 60 11.80 -10.67 1.39
C LEU A 60 10.99 -11.34 0.28
N ALA A 61 10.62 -12.60 0.47
CA ALA A 61 9.60 -13.23 -0.34
C ALA A 61 8.30 -12.45 -0.20
N VAL A 62 7.50 -12.47 -1.25
CA VAL A 62 6.32 -11.63 -1.38
C VAL A 62 5.30 -11.94 -0.28
N ARG A 63 5.01 -10.96 0.59
CA ARG A 63 3.87 -11.04 1.51
C ARG A 63 2.57 -11.13 0.71
N ASN A 64 1.65 -11.97 1.17
CA ASN A 64 0.34 -12.18 0.54
C ASN A 64 0.43 -12.51 -0.97
N VAL A 65 1.15 -13.60 -1.32
CA VAL A 65 1.32 -14.06 -2.72
C VAL A 65 -0.03 -14.10 -3.46
N LYS A 66 -1.09 -14.58 -2.81
CA LYS A 66 -2.45 -14.63 -3.39
C LYS A 66 -2.96 -13.25 -3.82
N GLU A 67 -2.83 -12.24 -2.96
CA GLU A 67 -3.26 -10.86 -3.24
C GLU A 67 -2.45 -10.25 -4.39
N ARG A 68 -1.12 -10.46 -4.39
CA ARG A 68 -0.29 -10.00 -5.50
C ARG A 68 -0.69 -10.67 -6.82
N GLN A 69 -0.99 -11.97 -6.81
CA GLN A 69 -1.47 -12.67 -7.99
C GLN A 69 -2.83 -12.15 -8.46
N LEU A 70 -3.72 -11.78 -7.54
CA LEU A 70 -4.99 -11.11 -7.88
C LEU A 70 -4.72 -9.78 -8.60
N MET A 71 -3.87 -8.91 -8.03
CA MET A 71 -3.52 -7.62 -8.65
C MET A 71 -2.89 -7.80 -10.05
N ILE A 72 -1.95 -8.73 -10.21
CA ILE A 72 -1.32 -9.00 -11.52
C ILE A 72 -2.36 -9.47 -12.54
N ARG A 73 -3.24 -10.39 -12.17
CA ARG A 73 -4.30 -10.89 -13.06
C ARG A 73 -5.30 -9.79 -13.40
N ALA A 74 -5.67 -8.95 -12.43
CA ALA A 74 -6.59 -7.84 -12.63
C ALA A 74 -6.01 -6.80 -13.59
N ARG A 75 -4.75 -6.39 -13.39
CA ARG A 75 -4.02 -5.48 -14.29
C ARG A 75 -3.85 -6.07 -15.70
N SER A 76 -3.62 -7.37 -15.81
CA SER A 76 -3.56 -8.07 -17.10
C SER A 76 -4.91 -8.08 -17.81
N ALA A 77 -6.00 -8.36 -17.10
CA ALA A 77 -7.36 -8.29 -17.64
C ALA A 77 -7.74 -6.86 -18.07
N TYR A 78 -7.40 -5.86 -17.26
CA TYR A 78 -7.59 -4.44 -17.56
C TYR A 78 -6.88 -4.05 -18.85
N LYS A 79 -5.58 -4.37 -18.98
CA LYS A 79 -4.79 -4.11 -20.20
C LYS A 79 -5.37 -4.80 -21.43
N ALA A 80 -5.99 -5.97 -21.26
CA ALA A 80 -6.66 -6.70 -22.34
C ALA A 80 -8.08 -6.17 -22.67
N GLY A 81 -8.54 -5.08 -22.03
CA GLY A 81 -9.88 -4.53 -22.21
C GLY A 81 -10.99 -5.37 -21.55
N LYS A 82 -10.66 -6.41 -20.79
CA LYS A 82 -11.60 -7.28 -20.08
C LYS A 82 -12.01 -6.64 -18.75
N LEU A 83 -12.67 -5.49 -18.83
CA LEU A 83 -12.93 -4.60 -17.69
C LEU A 83 -13.78 -5.28 -16.60
N ASP A 84 -14.81 -6.04 -16.96
CA ASP A 84 -15.62 -6.80 -15.99
C ASP A 84 -14.82 -7.84 -15.23
N GLN A 85 -13.92 -8.53 -15.92
CA GLN A 85 -13.02 -9.49 -15.29
C GLN A 85 -12.04 -8.79 -14.34
N ALA A 86 -11.48 -7.65 -14.76
CA ALA A 86 -10.60 -6.85 -13.92
C ALA A 86 -11.31 -6.41 -12.62
N ILE A 87 -12.52 -5.85 -12.74
CA ILE A 87 -13.35 -5.43 -11.60
C ILE A 87 -13.62 -6.62 -10.66
N LYS A 88 -14.01 -7.78 -11.21
CA LYS A 88 -14.25 -9.00 -10.41
C LYS A 88 -12.99 -9.45 -9.66
N LEU A 89 -11.80 -9.25 -10.22
CA LEU A 89 -10.53 -9.59 -9.58
C LEU A 89 -10.15 -8.57 -8.50
N TYR A 90 -10.32 -7.27 -8.75
CA TYR A 90 -10.09 -6.24 -7.72
C TYR A 90 -11.01 -6.41 -6.51
N ASN A 91 -12.28 -6.80 -6.72
CA ASN A 91 -13.22 -7.08 -5.63
C ASN A 91 -12.83 -8.28 -4.74
N GLN A 92 -11.87 -9.10 -5.16
CA GLN A 92 -11.35 -10.21 -4.34
C GLN A 92 -10.18 -9.80 -3.44
N VAL A 93 -9.68 -8.56 -3.57
CA VAL A 93 -8.63 -8.03 -2.70
C VAL A 93 -9.26 -7.64 -1.35
N PRO A 94 -8.86 -8.26 -0.23
CA PRO A 94 -9.46 -7.97 1.07
C PRO A 94 -9.22 -6.53 1.52
N LYS A 95 -10.19 -5.92 2.22
CA LYS A 95 -10.06 -4.55 2.76
C LYS A 95 -8.83 -4.34 3.66
N GLY A 96 -8.43 -5.37 4.39
CA GLY A 96 -7.24 -5.34 5.26
C GLY A 96 -5.91 -5.56 4.53
N SER A 97 -5.90 -5.69 3.19
CA SER A 97 -4.69 -5.84 2.40
C SER A 97 -3.99 -4.50 2.17
N ASP A 98 -2.66 -4.52 2.21
CA ASP A 98 -1.81 -3.39 1.77
C ASP A 98 -2.04 -3.01 0.29
N SER A 99 -2.69 -3.84 -0.52
CA SER A 99 -3.03 -3.54 -1.93
C SER A 99 -4.47 -3.08 -2.14
N TRP A 100 -5.28 -2.96 -1.08
CA TRP A 100 -6.71 -2.67 -1.24
C TRP A 100 -6.99 -1.28 -1.82
N LEU A 101 -6.30 -0.23 -1.35
CA LEU A 101 -6.48 1.13 -1.89
C LEU A 101 -6.07 1.21 -3.37
N GLU A 102 -5.00 0.52 -3.78
CA GLU A 102 -4.67 0.40 -5.22
C GLU A 102 -5.75 -0.35 -5.98
N ALA A 103 -6.31 -1.42 -5.42
CA ALA A 103 -7.39 -2.16 -6.06
C ALA A 103 -8.65 -1.29 -6.24
N VAL A 104 -8.99 -0.45 -5.26
CA VAL A 104 -10.10 0.53 -5.34
C VAL A 104 -9.82 1.58 -6.41
N GLU A 105 -8.60 2.14 -6.45
CA GLU A 105 -8.16 3.11 -7.48
C GLU A 105 -8.25 2.52 -8.90
N GLU A 106 -7.64 1.35 -9.12
CA GLU A 106 -7.62 0.67 -10.42
C GLU A 106 -9.01 0.16 -10.84
N LYS A 107 -9.85 -0.23 -9.88
CA LYS A 107 -11.26 -0.57 -10.11
C LYS A 107 -12.06 0.65 -10.54
N GLY A 108 -11.83 1.81 -9.94
CA GLY A 108 -12.44 3.08 -10.34
C GLY A 108 -12.10 3.46 -11.79
N TRP A 109 -10.84 3.29 -12.20
CA TRP A 109 -10.43 3.44 -13.60
C TRP A 109 -11.15 2.46 -14.54
N ALA A 110 -11.32 1.21 -14.13
CA ALA A 110 -12.05 0.22 -14.92
C ALA A 110 -13.52 0.62 -15.10
N TYR A 111 -14.19 1.14 -14.06
CA TYR A 111 -15.55 1.68 -14.18
C TYR A 111 -15.63 2.88 -15.13
N LEU A 112 -14.68 3.83 -15.01
CA LEU A 112 -14.65 5.00 -15.88
C LEU A 112 -14.51 4.62 -17.36
N LEU A 113 -13.67 3.64 -17.70
CA LEU A 113 -13.51 3.13 -19.06
C LEU A 113 -14.75 2.39 -19.58
N LYS A 114 -15.55 1.79 -18.69
CA LYS A 114 -16.87 1.21 -19.02
C LYS A 114 -17.97 2.27 -19.20
N ASN A 115 -17.66 3.56 -19.06
CA ASN A 115 -18.63 4.66 -18.94
C ASN A 115 -19.59 4.50 -17.74
N ASP A 116 -19.20 3.74 -16.72
CA ASP A 116 -19.94 3.60 -15.47
C ASP A 116 -19.45 4.67 -14.47
N THR A 117 -19.73 5.93 -14.81
CA THR A 117 -19.16 7.09 -14.09
C THR A 117 -19.65 7.17 -12.64
N GLU A 118 -20.88 6.74 -12.37
CA GLU A 118 -21.44 6.67 -11.01
C GLU A 118 -20.63 5.74 -10.11
N LYS A 119 -20.28 4.56 -10.61
CA LYS A 119 -19.42 3.65 -9.85
C LYS A 119 -17.99 4.16 -9.76
N ALA A 120 -17.46 4.81 -10.79
CA ALA A 120 -16.14 5.45 -10.70
C ALA A 120 -16.10 6.49 -9.56
N LEU A 121 -17.12 7.37 -9.48
CA LEU A 121 -17.27 8.37 -8.41
C LEU A 121 -17.44 7.75 -7.02
N ALA A 122 -18.13 6.60 -6.93
CA ALA A 122 -18.23 5.87 -5.67
C ALA A 122 -16.87 5.33 -5.17
N GLN A 123 -16.00 4.91 -6.09
CA GLN A 123 -14.65 4.44 -5.73
C GLN A 123 -13.78 5.60 -5.23
N THR A 124 -13.80 6.74 -5.93
CA THR A 124 -13.03 7.92 -5.53
C THR A 124 -13.51 8.51 -4.21
N LYS A 125 -14.80 8.43 -3.88
CA LYS A 125 -15.30 8.78 -2.55
C LYS A 125 -14.66 7.95 -1.43
N THR A 126 -14.41 6.66 -1.69
CA THR A 126 -13.65 5.81 -0.76
C THR A 126 -12.21 6.28 -0.65
N LEU A 127 -11.53 6.54 -1.78
CA LEU A 127 -10.12 6.93 -1.81
C LEU A 127 -9.86 8.31 -1.18
N LEU A 128 -10.79 9.24 -1.36
CA LEU A 128 -10.69 10.62 -0.89
C LEU A 128 -11.30 10.84 0.50
N ALA A 129 -11.70 9.76 1.19
CA ALA A 129 -12.11 9.84 2.58
C ALA A 129 -10.97 10.41 3.45
N PRO A 130 -11.26 11.26 4.46
CA PRO A 130 -10.23 11.94 5.26
C PRO A 130 -9.16 11.02 5.85
N THR A 131 -9.54 9.79 6.24
CA THR A 131 -8.63 8.78 6.80
C THR A 131 -7.56 8.31 5.80
N PHE A 132 -7.86 8.32 4.50
CA PHE A 132 -6.95 7.83 3.46
C PHE A 132 -6.21 8.92 2.70
N LEU A 133 -6.70 10.18 2.72
CA LEU A 133 -6.06 11.31 2.04
C LEU A 133 -4.54 11.40 2.26
N PRO A 134 -3.99 11.14 3.47
CA PRO A 134 -2.55 11.24 3.68
C PRO A 134 -1.72 10.13 3.01
N VAL A 135 -2.36 9.03 2.58
CA VAL A 135 -1.69 7.79 2.15
C VAL A 135 -2.02 7.40 0.71
N VAL A 136 -3.09 7.96 0.14
CA VAL A 136 -3.39 7.86 -1.29
C VAL A 136 -2.52 8.84 -2.09
N GLY A 137 -2.29 8.51 -3.36
CA GLY A 137 -1.56 9.38 -4.27
C GLY A 137 -2.41 10.53 -4.80
N SER A 138 -1.89 11.19 -5.83
CA SER A 138 -2.60 12.24 -6.58
C SER A 138 -3.63 11.69 -7.59
N GLU A 139 -3.45 10.45 -8.05
CA GLU A 139 -4.29 9.82 -9.08
C GLU A 139 -5.80 9.76 -8.75
N PRO A 140 -6.25 9.49 -7.50
CA PRO A 140 -7.68 9.50 -7.18
C PRO A 140 -8.38 10.84 -7.45
N PHE A 141 -7.68 11.96 -7.29
CA PHE A 141 -8.21 13.29 -7.62
C PHE A 141 -8.38 13.47 -9.13
N LEU A 142 -7.45 12.93 -9.93
CA LEU A 142 -7.58 12.92 -11.38
C LEU A 142 -8.75 12.04 -11.83
N LEU A 143 -8.89 10.86 -11.23
CA LEU A 143 -10.02 9.98 -11.51
C LEU A 143 -11.36 10.64 -11.15
N GLN A 144 -11.44 11.32 -10.00
CA GLN A 144 -12.63 12.05 -9.55
C GLN A 144 -12.99 13.17 -10.54
N THR A 145 -12.02 14.03 -10.88
CA THR A 145 -12.26 15.19 -11.78
C THR A 145 -12.59 14.77 -13.20
N LEU A 146 -11.96 13.73 -13.74
CA LEU A 146 -12.35 13.16 -15.04
C LEU A 146 -13.76 12.58 -15.01
N SER A 147 -14.13 11.91 -13.91
CA SER A 147 -15.47 11.36 -13.74
C SER A 147 -16.51 12.48 -13.66
N GLN A 148 -16.26 13.53 -12.87
CA GLN A 148 -17.10 14.72 -12.78
C GLN A 148 -17.22 15.43 -14.13
N LEU A 149 -16.13 15.52 -14.90
CA LEU A 149 -16.14 16.15 -16.23
C LEU A 149 -17.04 15.40 -17.22
N LYS A 150 -17.09 14.06 -17.12
CA LYS A 150 -18.00 13.24 -17.93
C LYS A 150 -19.48 13.46 -17.62
N VAL A 151 -19.79 13.92 -16.41
CA VAL A 151 -21.17 14.19 -15.96
C VAL A 151 -21.47 15.70 -15.87
N CYS A 152 -20.57 16.52 -16.41
CA CYS A 152 -20.72 17.98 -16.48
C CYS A 152 -20.85 18.63 -15.10
N ASP A 153 -20.28 17.99 -14.07
CA ASP A 153 -20.29 18.50 -12.70
C ASP A 153 -19.12 19.47 -12.48
N TYR A 154 -19.22 20.62 -13.15
CA TYR A 154 -18.17 21.63 -13.19
C TYR A 154 -17.89 22.25 -11.82
N LYS A 155 -18.92 22.39 -10.98
CA LYS A 155 -18.76 22.90 -9.61
C LYS A 155 -17.87 21.96 -8.80
N GLU A 156 -18.18 20.67 -8.81
CA GLU A 156 -17.44 19.70 -8.00
C GLU A 156 -16.01 19.47 -8.52
N ILE A 157 -15.73 19.71 -9.81
CA ILE A 157 -14.35 19.72 -10.32
C ILE A 157 -13.51 20.80 -9.64
N LEU A 158 -14.04 22.03 -9.56
CA LEU A 158 -13.32 23.15 -8.96
C LEU A 158 -13.07 22.91 -7.45
N GLU A 159 -14.07 22.36 -6.75
CA GLU A 159 -13.92 21.96 -5.34
C GLU A 159 -12.91 20.82 -5.17
N THR A 160 -12.90 19.83 -6.06
CA THR A 160 -11.93 18.71 -6.03
C THR A 160 -10.51 19.23 -6.27
N ASN A 161 -10.31 20.14 -7.22
CA ASN A 161 -9.01 20.76 -7.48
C ASN A 161 -8.53 21.61 -6.30
N LYS A 162 -9.43 22.34 -5.63
CA LYS A 162 -9.14 23.08 -4.42
C LYS A 162 -8.73 22.13 -3.28
N SER A 163 -9.51 21.08 -3.05
CA SER A 163 -9.21 20.06 -2.03
C SER A 163 -7.87 19.38 -2.28
N PHE A 164 -7.53 19.07 -3.53
CA PHE A 164 -6.21 18.54 -3.89
C PHE A 164 -5.07 19.48 -3.45
N LYS A 165 -5.20 20.79 -3.78
CA LYS A 165 -4.20 21.82 -3.42
C LYS A 165 -4.05 21.96 -1.89
N GLU A 166 -5.15 21.84 -1.15
CA GLU A 166 -5.16 21.97 0.31
C GLU A 166 -4.59 20.73 1.02
N THR A 167 -4.95 19.53 0.55
CA THR A 167 -4.67 18.27 1.26
C THR A 167 -3.34 17.63 0.86
N GLN A 168 -2.92 17.73 -0.41
CA GLN A 168 -1.71 17.05 -0.90
C GLN A 168 -0.45 17.91 -0.81
N ARG A 169 -0.56 19.23 -0.64
CA ARG A 169 0.60 20.14 -0.66
C ARG A 169 1.68 19.76 0.34
N ALA A 170 1.32 19.51 1.59
CA ALA A 170 2.29 19.17 2.64
C ALA A 170 3.04 17.87 2.32
N ARG A 171 2.31 16.87 1.79
CA ARG A 171 2.87 15.59 1.39
C ARG A 171 3.81 15.72 0.20
N LEU A 172 3.41 16.45 -0.85
CA LEU A 172 4.24 16.70 -2.03
C LEU A 172 5.55 17.39 -1.66
N VAL A 173 5.51 18.39 -0.78
CA VAL A 173 6.73 19.06 -0.27
C VAL A 173 7.61 18.07 0.49
N ALA A 174 7.03 17.25 1.37
CA ALA A 174 7.81 16.27 2.13
C ALA A 174 8.47 15.21 1.24
N VAL A 175 7.76 14.71 0.22
CA VAL A 175 8.31 13.74 -0.74
C VAL A 175 9.36 14.41 -1.63
N GLN A 176 9.17 15.66 -2.05
CA GLN A 176 10.17 16.41 -2.81
C GLN A 176 11.46 16.65 -1.99
N ASP A 177 11.32 17.06 -0.74
CA ASP A 177 12.44 17.18 0.19
C ASP A 177 13.22 15.86 0.33
N LEU A 178 12.51 14.73 0.34
CA LEU A 178 13.12 13.41 0.37
C LEU A 178 13.79 13.05 -0.96
N ALA A 179 13.24 13.47 -2.11
CA ALA A 179 13.87 13.30 -3.41
C ALA A 179 15.22 14.04 -3.48
N ASP A 180 15.32 15.21 -2.85
CA ASP A 180 16.54 16.01 -2.82
C ASP A 180 17.57 15.46 -1.82
N LYS A 181 17.13 15.17 -0.59
CA LYS A 181 18.01 14.82 0.54
C LYS A 181 18.29 13.32 0.63
N GLY A 182 17.34 12.48 0.21
CA GLY A 182 17.39 11.02 0.34
C GLY A 182 17.15 10.50 1.76
N THR A 183 16.98 11.38 2.73
CA THR A 183 16.68 11.02 4.12
C THR A 183 15.73 12.04 4.74
N SER A 184 14.99 11.60 5.75
CA SER A 184 14.07 12.44 6.52
C SER A 184 13.94 11.90 7.95
N GLU A 185 13.46 12.74 8.87
CA GLU A 185 13.17 12.31 10.23
C GLU A 185 12.13 11.19 10.25
N SER A 186 11.09 11.30 9.42
CA SER A 186 10.07 10.26 9.24
C SER A 186 10.66 8.94 8.75
N LEU A 187 11.62 8.97 7.82
CA LEU A 187 12.30 7.75 7.36
C LEU A 187 13.06 7.09 8.51
N ASN A 188 13.82 7.87 9.28
CA ASN A 188 14.57 7.34 10.41
C ASN A 188 13.66 6.76 11.50
N LYS A 189 12.54 7.42 11.80
CA LYS A 189 11.50 6.93 12.72
C LYS A 189 10.82 5.65 12.21
N ALA A 190 10.50 5.58 10.92
CA ALA A 190 9.93 4.38 10.32
C ALA A 190 10.92 3.21 10.43
N ILE A 191 12.19 3.44 10.08
CA ILE A 191 13.24 2.41 10.20
C ILE A 191 13.40 1.98 11.65
N SER A 192 13.40 2.88 12.63
CA SER A 192 13.62 2.50 14.03
C SER A 192 12.51 1.59 14.57
N LYS A 193 11.25 1.81 14.15
CA LYS A 193 10.06 1.04 14.56
C LYS A 193 9.97 -0.36 13.92
N VAL A 194 10.53 -0.56 12.73
CA VAL A 194 10.40 -1.82 11.99
C VAL A 194 11.13 -2.95 12.72
N ASP A 195 10.35 -3.96 13.13
CA ASP A 195 10.86 -5.22 13.69
C ASP A 195 10.57 -6.43 12.78
N GLN A 196 9.58 -6.31 11.89
CA GLN A 196 9.06 -7.42 11.09
C GLN A 196 9.33 -7.26 9.59
N PHE A 197 9.70 -8.36 8.93
CA PHE A 197 9.92 -8.41 7.48
C PHE A 197 9.18 -9.59 6.83
N PRO A 198 8.58 -9.42 5.63
CA PRO A 198 8.46 -8.17 4.87
C PRO A 198 7.67 -7.09 5.61
N MET A 199 8.09 -5.84 5.45
CA MET A 199 7.40 -4.70 6.08
C MET A 199 5.96 -4.61 5.58
N ALA A 200 5.00 -4.50 6.50
CA ALA A 200 3.63 -4.12 6.17
C ALA A 200 3.43 -2.61 6.26
N PHE A 201 2.36 -2.12 5.65
CA PHE A 201 1.96 -0.72 5.79
C PHE A 201 1.77 -0.32 7.27
N SER A 202 1.18 -1.22 8.08
CA SER A 202 0.95 -1.01 9.51
C SER A 202 2.22 -0.77 10.33
N GLU A 203 3.35 -1.35 9.92
CA GLU A 203 4.65 -1.20 10.60
C GLU A 203 5.28 0.18 10.37
N VAL A 204 4.94 0.82 9.23
CA VAL A 204 5.37 2.19 8.95
C VAL A 204 4.55 3.18 9.77
N GLY A 205 3.25 2.98 9.88
CA GLY A 205 2.35 3.84 10.65
C GLY A 205 2.27 5.27 10.10
N GLU A 206 2.25 6.24 11.00
CA GLU A 206 2.05 7.67 10.72
C GLU A 206 3.14 8.26 9.82
N GLU A 207 4.35 7.71 9.85
CA GLU A 207 5.46 8.16 9.01
C GLU A 207 5.15 7.99 7.51
N SER A 208 4.25 7.06 7.14
CA SER A 208 3.83 6.81 5.76
C SER A 208 3.28 8.05 5.06
N LYS A 209 2.72 9.00 5.82
CA LYS A 209 2.13 10.25 5.30
C LYS A 209 3.13 11.17 4.61
N THR A 210 4.41 11.00 4.91
CA THR A 210 5.52 11.85 4.41
C THR A 210 6.56 11.05 3.62
N LEU A 211 6.31 9.76 3.41
CA LEU A 211 7.20 8.85 2.71
C LEU A 211 6.60 8.47 1.34
N PRO A 212 7.44 7.98 0.40
CA PRO A 212 6.96 7.60 -0.91
C PRO A 212 5.94 6.45 -0.80
N ARG A 213 4.88 6.53 -1.60
CA ARG A 213 3.82 5.55 -1.70
C ARG A 213 4.44 4.19 -2.00
N LEU A 214 4.01 3.18 -1.26
CA LEU A 214 4.48 1.80 -1.39
C LEU A 214 5.99 1.57 -1.14
N PHE A 215 6.75 2.51 -0.54
CA PHE A 215 8.17 2.26 -0.24
C PHE A 215 8.37 1.02 0.64
N HIS A 216 7.41 0.74 1.54
CA HIS A 216 7.42 -0.44 2.40
C HIS A 216 7.34 -1.75 1.60
N ARG A 217 6.88 -1.72 0.34
CA ARG A 217 6.83 -2.88 -0.59
C ARG A 217 8.00 -2.90 -1.57
N ASP A 218 8.85 -1.88 -1.57
CA ASP A 218 10.03 -1.85 -2.41
C ASP A 218 11.06 -2.87 -1.91
N ARG A 219 11.37 -3.85 -2.76
CA ARG A 219 12.26 -4.97 -2.38
C ARG A 219 13.67 -4.50 -2.04
N GLU A 220 14.16 -3.49 -2.75
CA GLU A 220 15.51 -2.97 -2.52
C GLU A 220 15.57 -2.17 -1.22
N ALA A 221 14.62 -1.27 -0.97
CA ALA A 221 14.52 -0.55 0.30
C ALA A 221 14.38 -1.52 1.49
N GLN A 222 13.47 -2.51 1.40
CA GLN A 222 13.32 -3.54 2.43
C GLN A 222 14.62 -4.32 2.70
N LYS A 223 15.36 -4.68 1.65
CA LYS A 223 16.66 -5.36 1.76
C LYS A 223 17.69 -4.52 2.52
N LEU A 224 17.76 -3.23 2.20
CA LEU A 224 18.70 -2.31 2.86
C LEU A 224 18.32 -2.12 4.34
N ILE A 225 17.03 -1.94 4.64
CA ILE A 225 16.53 -1.80 6.01
C ILE A 225 16.76 -3.10 6.81
N LEU A 226 16.49 -4.27 6.21
CA LEU A 226 16.74 -5.58 6.83
C LEU A 226 18.22 -5.74 7.22
N ARG A 227 19.16 -5.36 6.35
CA ARG A 227 20.60 -5.42 6.67
C ARG A 227 20.98 -4.56 7.86
N MET A 228 20.40 -3.36 7.96
CA MET A 228 20.61 -2.47 9.09
C MET A 228 20.06 -3.09 10.38
N LYS A 229 18.87 -3.68 10.33
CA LYS A 229 18.21 -4.32 11.48
C LYS A 229 18.90 -5.60 11.94
N LEU A 230 19.37 -6.43 11.02
CA LEU A 230 20.15 -7.62 11.36
C LEU A 230 21.44 -7.26 12.11
N ALA A 231 22.10 -6.16 11.74
CA ALA A 231 23.27 -5.70 12.47
C ALA A 231 22.91 -5.10 13.85
N GLU A 232 21.89 -4.24 13.90
CA GLU A 232 21.39 -3.63 15.14
C GLU A 232 21.03 -4.69 16.20
N ALA A 233 20.32 -5.73 15.78
CA ALA A 233 19.86 -6.79 16.68
C ALA A 233 20.89 -7.92 16.88
N GLY A 234 21.66 -8.26 15.84
CA GLY A 234 22.53 -9.44 15.85
C GLY A 234 23.92 -9.21 16.46
N VAL A 235 24.49 -8.02 16.29
CA VAL A 235 25.83 -7.71 16.82
C VAL A 235 25.89 -7.83 18.35
N PRO A 236 24.89 -7.32 19.13
CA PRO A 236 24.87 -7.51 20.58
C PRO A 236 24.87 -8.99 20.99
N VAL A 237 24.06 -9.83 20.34
CA VAL A 237 23.99 -11.28 20.61
C VAL A 237 25.34 -11.96 20.34
N LEU A 238 25.99 -11.61 19.23
CA LEU A 238 27.30 -12.16 18.88
C LEU A 238 28.40 -11.71 19.85
N LYS A 239 28.38 -10.46 20.31
CA LYS A 239 29.31 -9.94 21.32
C LYS A 239 29.12 -10.65 22.66
N GLN A 240 27.88 -10.81 23.10
CA GLN A 240 27.57 -11.57 24.31
C GLN A 240 28.03 -13.03 24.22
N ALA A 241 27.87 -13.69 23.06
CA ALA A 241 28.37 -15.05 22.86
C ALA A 241 29.91 -15.15 22.93
N LEU A 242 30.62 -14.12 22.45
CA LEU A 242 32.09 -14.03 22.55
C LEU A 242 32.55 -13.86 24.00
N GLU A 243 31.90 -12.97 24.74
CA GLU A 243 32.13 -12.73 26.18
C GLU A 243 31.84 -13.98 27.00
N GLY A 244 30.75 -14.69 26.67
CA GLY A 244 30.37 -15.97 27.28
C GLY A 244 31.24 -17.16 26.91
N GLY A 245 32.33 -16.96 26.17
CA GLY A 245 33.32 -18.01 25.90
C GLY A 245 32.91 -19.05 24.86
N THR A 246 32.06 -18.69 23.88
CA THR A 246 31.63 -19.63 22.83
C THR A 246 32.81 -20.31 22.12
N LYS A 247 32.71 -21.61 21.83
CA LYS A 247 33.68 -22.35 20.99
C LYS A 247 33.73 -21.85 19.54
N PHE A 248 32.77 -21.03 19.10
CA PHE A 248 32.67 -20.49 17.74
C PHE A 248 33.24 -19.07 17.60
N ARG A 249 34.29 -18.72 18.37
CA ARG A 249 34.85 -17.36 18.38
C ARG A 249 35.14 -16.79 16.98
N SER A 250 35.87 -17.53 16.14
CA SER A 250 36.22 -17.08 14.79
C SER A 250 34.99 -16.80 13.92
N LEU A 251 33.96 -17.65 14.00
CA LEU A 251 32.71 -17.46 13.26
C LEU A 251 31.96 -16.23 13.76
N ALA A 252 31.85 -16.05 15.07
CA ALA A 252 31.18 -14.89 15.66
C ALA A 252 31.89 -13.58 15.29
N THR A 253 33.22 -13.49 15.41
CA THR A 253 34.00 -12.30 15.03
C THR A 253 33.85 -11.97 13.54
N LYS A 254 33.96 -12.96 12.65
CA LYS A 254 33.75 -12.75 11.20
C LYS A 254 32.32 -12.30 10.89
N SER A 255 31.34 -12.82 11.63
CA SER A 255 29.93 -12.49 11.44
C SER A 255 29.60 -11.08 11.90
N ILE A 256 30.19 -10.61 13.02
CA ILE A 256 30.08 -9.21 13.45
C ILE A 256 30.60 -8.28 12.36
N ALA A 257 31.85 -8.49 11.91
CA ALA A 257 32.46 -7.67 10.86
C ALA A 257 31.62 -7.66 9.57
N ARG A 258 31.07 -8.81 9.17
CA ARG A 258 30.18 -8.92 8.00
C ARG A 258 28.87 -8.16 8.20
N LEU A 259 28.21 -8.28 9.35
CA LEU A 259 26.96 -7.57 9.64
C LEU A 259 27.18 -6.06 9.65
N GLU A 260 28.23 -5.58 10.33
CA GLU A 260 28.57 -4.16 10.41
C GLU A 260 28.91 -3.58 9.03
N ALA A 261 29.71 -4.29 8.22
CA ALA A 261 30.02 -3.88 6.85
C ALA A 261 28.77 -3.81 5.96
N ASN A 262 27.88 -4.79 6.05
CA ASN A 262 26.63 -4.80 5.29
C ASN A 262 25.68 -3.68 5.73
N ALA A 263 25.60 -3.39 7.03
CA ALA A 263 24.79 -2.30 7.55
C ALA A 263 25.37 -0.93 7.15
N ALA A 264 26.69 -0.75 7.17
CA ALA A 264 27.34 0.47 6.70
C ALA A 264 27.08 0.71 5.21
N ALA A 265 27.21 -0.32 4.38
CA ALA A 265 26.88 -0.25 2.96
C ALA A 265 25.39 0.06 2.75
N ALA A 266 24.50 -0.55 3.55
CA ALA A 266 23.06 -0.30 3.46
C ALA A 266 22.68 1.13 3.85
N ARG A 267 23.26 1.68 4.93
CA ARG A 267 23.07 3.08 5.35
C ARG A 267 23.52 4.07 4.28
N LYS A 268 24.57 3.74 3.52
CA LYS A 268 25.05 4.56 2.40
C LYS A 268 24.13 4.46 1.17
N ALA A 269 23.58 3.28 0.89
CA ALA A 269 22.77 3.03 -0.31
C ALA A 269 21.29 3.41 -0.16
N LEU A 270 20.73 3.31 1.05
CA LEU A 270 19.31 3.57 1.30
C LEU A 270 18.89 4.99 0.89
N PRO A 271 19.67 6.06 1.17
CA PRO A 271 19.30 7.39 0.72
C PRO A 271 19.16 7.49 -0.79
N ALA A 272 20.08 6.89 -1.55
CA ALA A 272 19.99 6.89 -3.01
C ALA A 272 18.72 6.19 -3.50
N ARG A 273 18.36 5.04 -2.91
CA ARG A 273 17.11 4.34 -3.24
C ARG A 273 15.88 5.17 -2.92
N MET A 274 15.85 5.83 -1.75
CA MET A 274 14.74 6.67 -1.35
C MET A 274 14.59 7.90 -2.25
N LYS A 275 15.70 8.49 -2.74
CA LYS A 275 15.64 9.54 -3.76
C LYS A 275 14.95 9.05 -5.02
N THR A 276 15.31 7.86 -5.52
CA THR A 276 14.69 7.29 -6.73
C THR A 276 13.18 7.09 -6.55
N LEU A 277 12.75 6.52 -5.42
CA LEU A 277 11.33 6.30 -5.14
C LEU A 277 10.56 7.62 -4.99
N ALA A 278 11.14 8.58 -4.28
CA ALA A 278 10.55 9.90 -4.09
C ALA A 278 10.46 10.67 -5.40
N GLN A 279 11.52 10.65 -6.22
CA GLN A 279 11.52 11.32 -7.53
C GLN A 279 10.46 10.74 -8.46
N ALA A 280 10.33 9.40 -8.52
CA ALA A 280 9.30 8.76 -9.33
C ALA A 280 7.89 9.25 -8.94
N GLU A 281 7.64 9.40 -7.64
CA GLU A 281 6.35 9.89 -7.16
C GLU A 281 6.15 11.40 -7.39
N VAL A 282 7.19 12.21 -7.27
CA VAL A 282 7.15 13.64 -7.63
C VAL A 282 6.79 13.78 -9.10
N ASP A 283 7.44 13.00 -9.98
CA ASP A 283 7.19 13.00 -11.41
C ASP A 283 5.75 12.56 -11.73
N ASP A 284 5.28 11.49 -11.08
CA ASP A 284 3.89 11.03 -11.18
C ASP A 284 2.91 12.14 -10.77
N SER A 285 3.15 12.76 -9.62
CA SER A 285 2.29 13.82 -9.09
C SER A 285 2.29 15.08 -9.96
N PHE A 286 3.44 15.44 -10.53
CA PHE A 286 3.55 16.55 -11.47
C PHE A 286 2.74 16.28 -12.74
N ARG A 287 2.80 15.07 -13.29
CA ARG A 287 1.94 14.69 -14.43
C ARG A 287 0.47 14.75 -14.11
N VAL A 288 0.08 14.36 -12.90
CA VAL A 288 -1.31 14.49 -12.44
C VAL A 288 -1.72 15.97 -12.34
N ILE A 289 -0.89 16.81 -11.73
CA ILE A 289 -1.14 18.26 -11.61
C ILE A 289 -1.35 18.90 -12.98
N GLN A 290 -0.51 18.56 -13.97
CA GLN A 290 -0.67 19.07 -15.33
C GLN A 290 -2.03 18.69 -15.94
N LYS A 291 -2.48 17.45 -15.73
CA LYS A 291 -3.79 16.99 -16.19
C LYS A 291 -4.95 17.67 -15.45
N LEU A 292 -4.84 17.85 -14.13
CA LEU A 292 -5.83 18.58 -13.34
C LEU A 292 -5.97 20.03 -13.81
N ASN A 293 -4.85 20.70 -14.11
CA ASN A 293 -4.85 22.06 -14.66
C ASN A 293 -5.53 22.11 -16.05
N LEU A 294 -5.26 21.12 -16.91
CA LEU A 294 -5.92 21.03 -18.22
C LEU A 294 -7.44 20.84 -18.07
N ILE A 295 -7.86 19.96 -17.14
CA ILE A 295 -9.28 19.75 -16.82
C ILE A 295 -9.91 21.02 -16.26
N GLU A 296 -9.20 21.78 -15.43
CA GLU A 296 -9.66 23.07 -14.90
C GLU A 296 -9.92 24.08 -16.02
N VAL A 297 -8.98 24.20 -16.98
CA VAL A 297 -9.14 25.06 -18.16
C VAL A 297 -10.32 24.64 -19.03
N GLU A 298 -10.44 23.34 -19.34
CA GLU A 298 -11.58 22.79 -20.08
C GLU A 298 -12.90 23.07 -19.35
N THR A 299 -12.90 22.94 -18.02
CA THR A 299 -14.07 23.21 -17.18
C THR A 299 -14.48 24.67 -17.27
N ILE A 300 -13.54 25.61 -17.17
CA ILE A 300 -13.82 27.05 -17.31
C ILE A 300 -14.40 27.36 -18.69
N GLN A 301 -13.82 26.79 -19.75
CA GLN A 301 -14.33 26.95 -21.11
C GLN A 301 -15.76 26.41 -21.24
N ARG A 302 -16.00 25.20 -20.72
CA ARG A 302 -17.32 24.57 -20.78
C ARG A 302 -18.36 25.27 -19.93
N VAL A 303 -18.01 25.79 -18.76
CA VAL A 303 -18.94 26.60 -17.96
C VAL A 303 -19.42 27.79 -18.77
N HIS A 304 -18.54 28.42 -19.56
CA HIS A 304 -18.92 29.55 -20.40
C HIS A 304 -19.80 29.15 -21.60
N THR A 305 -19.52 28.00 -22.24
CA THR A 305 -20.32 27.53 -23.39
C THR A 305 -21.63 26.89 -22.99
N ASP A 306 -21.64 26.15 -21.88
CA ASP A 306 -22.76 25.30 -21.45
C ASP A 306 -23.74 26.05 -20.53
N GLN A 307 -23.39 27.27 -20.09
CA GLN A 307 -24.32 28.19 -19.41
C GLN A 307 -25.59 28.49 -20.22
N GLN A 308 -25.57 28.21 -21.54
CA GLN A 308 -26.71 28.36 -22.44
C GLN A 308 -27.64 27.13 -22.48
N LEU A 309 -27.32 26.05 -21.75
CA LEU A 309 -28.13 24.83 -21.73
C LEU A 309 -29.25 24.94 -20.68
N ASP A 310 -30.48 24.66 -21.12
CA ASP A 310 -31.64 24.63 -20.22
C ASP A 310 -31.43 23.58 -19.11
N LYS A 311 -31.73 23.95 -17.85
CA LYS A 311 -31.70 23.05 -16.69
C LYS A 311 -32.59 21.82 -16.89
N ASN A 312 -33.63 21.92 -17.72
CA ASN A 312 -34.50 20.80 -18.09
C ASN A 312 -33.82 19.76 -18.99
N SER A 313 -32.65 20.08 -19.57
CA SER A 313 -31.86 19.17 -20.40
C SER A 313 -31.09 18.12 -19.58
N TYR A 314 -31.07 18.27 -18.25
CA TYR A 314 -30.42 17.35 -17.33
C TYR A 314 -31.46 16.37 -16.76
N SER A 315 -31.27 15.08 -17.03
CA SER A 315 -32.08 14.03 -16.38
C SER A 315 -31.39 13.56 -15.10
N LYS A 316 -32.11 13.58 -13.97
CA LYS A 316 -31.62 13.06 -12.70
C LYS A 316 -31.71 11.53 -12.68
N GLY A 317 -30.61 10.85 -12.39
CA GLY A 317 -30.58 9.41 -12.10
C GLY A 317 -31.42 9.07 -10.86
N LYS A 318 -31.98 7.86 -10.82
CA LYS A 318 -32.64 7.30 -9.64
C LYS A 318 -31.76 6.22 -9.05
N PHE A 319 -31.53 6.27 -7.74
CA PHE A 319 -30.88 5.19 -7.01
C PHE A 319 -31.59 3.86 -7.25
N ALA A 320 -30.82 2.78 -7.27
CA ALA A 320 -31.38 1.44 -7.27
C ALA A 320 -32.24 1.25 -6.00
N VAL A 321 -33.40 0.61 -6.16
CA VAL A 321 -34.25 0.28 -5.02
C VAL A 321 -33.50 -0.74 -4.18
N ALA A 322 -33.27 -0.41 -2.90
CA ALA A 322 -32.63 -1.31 -1.96
C ALA A 322 -33.45 -2.58 -1.81
N ALA A 323 -32.77 -3.72 -1.80
CA ALA A 323 -33.40 -4.99 -1.47
C ALA A 323 -33.85 -5.00 0.01
N SER A 324 -34.77 -5.89 0.37
CA SER A 324 -35.33 -5.96 1.73
C SER A 324 -34.29 -6.25 2.82
N ASP A 325 -33.12 -6.76 2.44
CA ASP A 325 -31.97 -7.05 3.31
C ASP A 325 -30.91 -5.94 3.32
N GLN A 326 -31.16 -4.80 2.67
CA GLN A 326 -30.21 -3.70 2.56
C GLN A 326 -30.70 -2.46 3.31
N MET A 327 -29.81 -1.90 4.14
CA MET A 327 -30.00 -0.58 4.75
C MET A 327 -29.32 0.48 3.89
N VAL A 328 -30.01 1.58 3.64
CA VAL A 328 -29.49 2.74 2.90
C VAL A 328 -29.33 3.89 3.87
N PHE A 329 -28.10 4.37 3.99
CA PHE A 329 -27.77 5.55 4.78
C PHE A 329 -27.48 6.70 3.82
N PRO A 330 -28.12 7.86 3.99
CA PRO A 330 -27.69 9.09 3.35
C PRO A 330 -26.26 9.42 3.79
N ASP A 331 -25.43 9.87 2.85
CA ASP A 331 -24.09 10.34 3.19
C ASP A 331 -24.17 11.64 4.01
N ASP A 332 -23.66 11.59 5.23
CA ASP A 332 -23.56 12.71 6.16
C ASP A 332 -22.15 13.33 6.18
N GLY A 333 -21.26 12.90 5.27
CA GLY A 333 -19.87 13.33 5.19
C GLY A 333 -18.93 12.63 6.17
N HIS A 334 -19.42 11.71 7.00
CA HIS A 334 -18.63 10.96 7.97
C HIS A 334 -18.54 9.49 7.56
N PRO A 335 -17.48 9.08 6.84
CA PRO A 335 -17.40 7.74 6.29
C PRO A 335 -17.23 6.69 7.39
N TRP A 336 -18.11 5.69 7.41
CA TRP A 336 -17.95 4.51 8.27
C TRP A 336 -17.13 3.42 7.58
N ILE A 337 -16.32 2.67 8.33
CA ILE A 337 -15.38 1.67 7.77
C ILE A 337 -16.11 0.59 6.95
N ASP A 338 -17.32 0.21 7.36
CA ASP A 338 -18.15 -0.79 6.71
C ASP A 338 -18.87 -0.27 5.44
N GLU A 339 -19.00 1.04 5.28
CA GLU A 339 -19.53 1.74 4.10
C GLU A 339 -18.48 1.95 3.00
N LEU A 340 -17.20 1.99 3.37
CA LEU A 340 -16.11 2.14 2.40
C LEU A 340 -16.22 1.07 1.30
N ASP A 341 -16.07 1.50 0.04
CA ASP A 341 -16.26 0.68 -1.17
C ASP A 341 -17.69 0.12 -1.40
N LYS A 342 -18.69 0.65 -0.68
CA LYS A 342 -20.12 0.35 -0.90
C LYS A 342 -20.95 1.57 -1.29
N TYR A 343 -20.32 2.72 -1.46
CA TYR A 343 -21.02 3.94 -1.88
C TYR A 343 -21.77 3.74 -3.19
N GLN A 344 -22.91 4.40 -3.29
CA GLN A 344 -23.62 4.61 -4.54
C GLN A 344 -23.67 6.11 -4.77
N VAL A 345 -23.33 6.52 -5.99
CA VAL A 345 -23.45 7.91 -6.44
C VAL A 345 -24.52 7.94 -7.51
N GLN A 346 -25.34 8.98 -7.52
CA GLN A 346 -26.26 9.26 -8.62
C GLN A 346 -25.94 10.64 -9.15
N VAL A 347 -25.75 10.72 -10.45
CA VAL A 347 -25.38 11.95 -11.13
C VAL A 347 -26.50 12.40 -12.05
N ASN A 348 -26.53 13.69 -12.34
CA ASN A 348 -27.35 14.19 -13.43
C ASN A 348 -26.63 13.86 -14.74
N ALA A 349 -27.35 13.36 -15.74
CA ALA A 349 -26.76 13.11 -17.05
C ALA A 349 -26.41 14.44 -17.74
N CYS A 350 -25.25 14.51 -18.40
CA CYS A 350 -24.94 15.61 -19.30
C CYS A 350 -25.99 15.69 -20.43
N PRO A 351 -26.33 16.90 -20.92
CA PRO A 351 -27.19 17.06 -22.08
C PRO A 351 -26.60 16.37 -23.31
N SER A 352 -27.29 15.35 -23.83
CA SER A 352 -26.78 14.44 -24.87
C SER A 352 -26.83 14.99 -26.30
N ASN A 353 -27.30 16.23 -26.51
CA ASN A 353 -27.62 16.77 -27.84
C ASN A 353 -26.98 18.10 -28.22
N VAL A 354 -25.92 18.54 -27.53
CA VAL A 354 -25.14 19.68 -28.01
C VAL A 354 -24.29 19.22 -29.19
N ARG A 355 -24.85 19.30 -30.40
CA ARG A 355 -24.09 19.19 -31.66
C ARG A 355 -23.06 20.32 -31.64
N ARG A 356 -21.83 20.00 -31.23
CA ARG A 356 -20.71 20.93 -31.25
C ARG A 356 -20.35 21.18 -32.71
N LYS A 357 -20.64 22.37 -33.22
CA LYS A 357 -19.91 22.88 -34.39
C LYS A 357 -18.50 23.17 -33.87
N MET A 358 -17.54 22.34 -34.27
CA MET A 358 -16.14 22.76 -34.23
C MET A 358 -15.94 23.93 -35.19
#